data_AF-A0A4U0FF60-F1
#
_entry.id   AF-A0A4U0FF60-F1
#
_cell.length_a   1.000
_cell.length_b   1.000
_cell.length_c   1.000
_cell.angle_alpha   90.00
_cell.angle_beta   90.00
_cell.angle_gamma   90.00
#
_symmetry.space_group_name_H-M   'P 1'
#
loop_
_entity.id
_entity.type
_entity.pdbx_description
1 polymer ?
#
loop_
_entity_poly.entity_id
_entity_poly.type
_entity_poly.pdbx_seq_one_letter_code
_entity_poly.pdbx_strand_id
1 'polypeptide(L)' 'MVYRYILVIYIITSWLPSVRESAVGEFLGKLSEPYLRPFRRIIPPLGGVLDISPIIALIALHYATVGLITVIELIGAAGK' A
#
# COMPACT_ATOMS: atom_id res chain seq x y z
N MET A 1 9.14 -6.95 6.38
CA MET A 1 10.01 -6.85 5.18
C MET A 1 9.29 -7.33 3.92
N VAL A 2 8.77 -8.56 3.87
CA VAL A 2 8.11 -9.15 2.69
C VAL A 2 6.94 -8.32 2.14
N TYR A 3 6.07 -7.81 3.01
CA TYR A 3 4.88 -7.04 2.61
C TYR A 3 5.19 -5.74 1.85
N ARG A 4 6.35 -5.11 2.13
CA ARG A 4 6.81 -3.91 1.43
C ARG A 4 7.15 -4.21 -0.04
N TYR A 5 7.79 -5.35 -0.29
CA TYR A 5 8.15 -5.77 -1.66
C TYR A 5 6.91 -6.12 -2.49
N ILE A 6 5.90 -6.74 -1.89
CA ILE A 6 4.62 -7.03 -2.56
C ILE A 6 3.92 -5.75 -3.00
N LEU A 7 3.89 -4.73 -2.13
CA LEU A 7 3.28 -3.43 -2.47
C LEU A 7 4.07 -2.69 -3.55
N VAL A 8 5.41 -2.72 -3.51
CA VAL A 8 6.25 -2.12 -4.57
C VAL A 8 6.04 -2.80 -5.91
N ILE A 9 5.99 -4.14 -5.94
CA ILE A 9 5.69 -4.89 -7.17
C ILE A 9 4.29 -4.55 -7.66
N TYR A 10 3.27 -4.54 -6.80
CA TYR A 10 1.92 -4.15 -7.17
C TYR A 10 1.84 -2.73 -7.75
N ILE A 11 2.59 -1.78 -7.19
CA ILE A 11 2.64 -0.41 -7.69
C ILE A 11 3.18 -0.38 -9.12
N ILE A 12 4.30 -1.06 -9.36
CA ILE A 12 4.90 -1.15 -10.69
C ILE A 12 3.94 -1.83 -11.67
N THR A 13 3.26 -2.90 -11.27
CA THR A 13 2.31 -3.61 -12.14
C THR A 13 1.00 -2.86 -12.34
N SER A 14 0.56 -2.03 -11.40
CA SER A 14 -0.66 -1.23 -11.52
C SER A 14 -0.54 -0.08 -12.54
N TRP A 15 0.69 0.35 -12.84
CA TRP A 15 0.98 1.45 -13.76
C TRP A 15 1.17 0.98 -15.21
N LEU A 16 1.41 -0.33 -15.43
CA LEU A 16 1.43 -0.94 -16.76
C LEU A 16 0.09 -1.63 -17.05
N PRO A 17 -0.75 -1.08 -17.95
CA PRO A 17 -2.05 -1.66 -18.29
C PRO A 17 -1.97 -3.14 -18.70
N SER A 18 -0.94 -3.49 -19.48
CA SER A 18 -0.66 -4.86 -19.94
C SER A 18 -0.40 -5.86 -18.81
N VAL A 19 0.14 -5.39 -17.68
CA VAL A 19 0.44 -6.25 -16.52
C VAL A 19 -0.76 -6.31 -15.58
N ARG A 20 -1.53 -5.23 -15.48
CA ARG A 20 -2.78 -5.15 -14.71
C ARG A 20 -3.84 -6.15 -15.22
N GLU A 21 -3.89 -6.35 -16.53
CA GLU A 21 -4.80 -7.28 -17.20
C GLU A 21 -4.30 -8.75 -17.20
N SER A 22 -3.08 -9.00 -16.75
CA SER A 22 -2.55 -10.36 -16.62
C SER A 22 -3.12 -11.08 -15.39
N ALA A 23 -3.09 -12.43 -15.39
CA ALA A 23 -3.53 -13.23 -14.24
C ALA A 23 -2.81 -12.86 -12.92
N VAL A 24 -1.53 -12.46 -13.01
CA VAL A 24 -0.75 -11.98 -11.86
C VAL A 24 -1.26 -10.61 -11.39
N GLY A 25 -1.55 -9.70 -12.31
CA GLY A 25 -2.11 -8.38 -12.01
C GLY A 25 -3.47 -8.49 -11.33
N GLU A 26 -4.35 -9.37 -11.82
CA GLU A 26 -5.67 -9.61 -11.24
C GLU A 26 -5.56 -10.20 -9.82
N PHE A 27 -4.65 -11.17 -9.62
CA PHE A 27 -4.39 -11.75 -8.32
C PHE A 27 -3.88 -10.73 -7.30
N LEU A 28 -2.87 -9.93 -7.68
CA LEU A 28 -2.33 -8.87 -6.83
C LEU A 28 -3.38 -7.77 -6.56
N GLY A 29 -4.23 -7.47 -7.55
CA GLY A 29 -5.39 -6.60 -7.40
C GLY A 29 -6.33 -7.08 -6.30
N LYS A 30 -6.71 -8.37 -6.31
CA LYS A 30 -7.58 -8.96 -5.26
C LYS A 30 -6.96 -8.88 -3.86
N LEU A 31 -5.65 -9.07 -3.73
CA LEU A 31 -4.96 -8.95 -2.43
C LEU A 31 -4.88 -7.50 -1.93
N SER A 32 -4.66 -6.56 -2.84
CA SER A 32 -4.42 -5.16 -2.50
C SER A 32 -5.73 -4.34 -2.38
N GLU A 33 -6.82 -4.77 -3.01
CA GLU A 33 -8.11 -4.08 -3.02
C GLU A 33 -8.63 -3.71 -1.62
N PRO A 34 -8.65 -4.61 -0.61
CA PRO A 34 -9.17 -4.28 0.71
C PRO A 34 -8.39 -3.13 1.36
N TYR A 35 -7.07 -3.08 1.12
CA TYR A 35 -6.20 -2.07 1.66
C TYR A 35 -6.26 -0.76 0.85
N LEU A 36 -6.37 -0.83 -0.47
CA LEU A 36 -6.36 0.34 -1.35
C LEU A 36 -7.72 1.03 -1.49
N ARG A 37 -8.83 0.30 -1.29
CA ARG A 37 -10.19 0.82 -1.42
C ARG A 37 -10.44 2.09 -0.58
N PRO A 38 -9.99 2.21 0.68
CA PRO A 38 -10.08 3.47 1.43
C PRO A 38 -9.30 4.62 0.79
N PHE A 39 -8.10 4.36 0.29
CA PHE A 39 -7.26 5.39 -0.34
C PHE A 39 -7.84 5.86 -1.68
N ARG A 40 -8.42 4.95 -2.48
CA ARG A 40 -9.14 5.28 -3.72
C ARG A 40 -10.40 6.11 -3.51
N ARG A 41 -11.02 6.04 -2.32
CA ARG A 41 -12.15 6.91 -1.97
C ARG A 41 -11.70 8.34 -1.71
N ILE A 42 -10.47 8.55 -1.25
CA ILE A 42 -9.91 9.88 -0.96
C ILE A 42 -9.28 10.47 -2.22
N ILE A 43 -8.51 9.66 -2.97
CA ILE A 43 -7.83 10.06 -4.19
C ILE A 43 -8.24 9.07 -5.30
N PRO A 44 -9.34 9.33 -6.00
CA PRO A 44 -9.78 8.47 -7.09
C PRO A 44 -8.77 8.47 -8.25
N PRO A 45 -8.69 7.37 -9.03
CA PRO A 45 -7.77 7.29 -10.17
C PRO A 45 -8.02 8.40 -11.18
N LEU A 46 -6.97 9.10 -11.60
CA LEU A 46 -7.03 10.14 -12.60
C LEU A 46 -7.26 9.52 -13.98
N GLY A 47 -8.36 9.89 -14.64
CA GLY A 47 -8.72 9.39 -15.97
C GLY A 47 -8.98 7.88 -16.02
N GLY A 48 -9.24 7.21 -14.89
CA GLY A 48 -9.51 5.77 -14.82
C GLY A 48 -8.29 4.85 -15.00
N VAL A 49 -7.12 5.42 -15.32
CA VAL A 49 -5.89 4.67 -15.62
C VAL A 49 -4.80 4.94 -14.59
N LEU A 50 -4.61 6.21 -14.20
CA LEU A 50 -3.53 6.59 -13.30
C LEU A 50 -4.00 6.54 -11.84
N ASP A 51 -3.63 5.46 -11.15
CA ASP A 51 -3.94 5.26 -9.73
C ASP A 51 -2.74 5.63 -8.84
N ILE A 52 -2.84 6.77 -8.15
CA ILE A 52 -1.81 7.27 -7.20
C ILE A 52 -2.07 6.73 -5.78
N SER A 53 -3.26 6.17 -5.51
CA SER A 53 -3.62 5.63 -4.20
C SER A 53 -2.62 4.62 -3.63
N PRO A 54 -1.94 3.76 -4.43
CA PRO A 54 -0.94 2.83 -3.91
C PRO A 54 0.30 3.51 -3.31
N ILE A 55 0.73 4.65 -3.86
CA ILE A 55 1.87 5.43 -3.33
C ILE A 55 1.51 5.98 -1.95
N ILE A 56 0.32 6.56 -1.83
CA ILE A 56 -0.17 7.12 -0.56
C ILE A 56 -0.35 6.01 0.48
N ALA A 57 -0.86 4.85 0.06
CA ALA A 57 -0.99 3.69 0.90
C ALA A 57 0.39 3.21 1.44
N LEU A 58 1.43 3.17 0.60
CA LEU A 58 2.80 2.87 1.04
C LEU A 58 3.31 3.86 2.09
N ILE A 59 3.12 5.16 1.86
CA ILE A 59 3.57 6.21 2.77
C ILE A 59 2.86 6.06 4.13
N ALA A 60 1.54 5.86 4.10
CA ALA A 60 0.73 5.63 5.29
C ALA A 60 1.21 4.39 6.06
N LEU A 61 1.47 3.27 5.37
CA LEU A 61 1.99 2.05 5.99
C LEU A 61 3.35 2.28 6.66
N HIS A 62 4.24 3.02 6.02
CA HIS A 62 5.56 3.32 6.56
C HIS A 62 5.45 4.09 7.88
N TYR A 63 4.71 5.19 7.90
CA TYR A 63 4.53 6.00 9.11
C TYR A 63 3.76 5.27 10.20
N ALA A 64 2.75 4.46 9.85
CA ALA A 64 2.05 3.62 10.83
C ALA A 64 2.99 2.62 11.50
N THR A 65 3.89 1.99 10.73
CA THR A 65 4.87 1.03 11.25
C THR A 65 5.88 1.71 12.17
N VAL A 66 6.46 2.82 11.73
CA VAL A 66 7.44 3.58 12.53
C VAL A 66 6.79 4.10 13.80
N GLY A 67 5.62 4.73 13.69
CA GLY A 67 4.88 5.25 14.85
C GLY A 67 4.54 4.17 15.87
N LEU A 68 4.10 2.99 15.41
CA LEU A 68 3.81 1.85 16.30
C LEU A 68 5.06 1.41 17.09
N ILE A 69 6.20 1.28 16.41
CA ILE A 69 7.46 0.90 17.05
C ILE A 69 7.85 1.94 18.09
N THR A 70 7.82 3.23 17.74
CA THR A 70 8.14 4.32 18.66
C THR A 70 7.23 4.31 19.90
N VAL A 71 5.93 4.09 19.74
CA VAL A 71 4.99 4.01 20.88
C VAL A 71 5.32 2.82 21.78
N ILE A 72 5.63 1.65 21.20
CA ILE A 72 6.01 0.46 21.97
C ILE A 72 7.30 0.71 22.75
N GLU A 73 8.30 1.33 22.13
CA GLU A 73 9.56 1.69 22.78
C GLU A 73 9.36 2.68 23.92
N LEU A 74 8.51 3.71 23.72
CA LEU A 74 8.18 4.69 24.76
C LEU A 74 7.49 4.03 25.96
N ILE A 75 6.52 3.14 25.73
CA ILE A 75 5.84 2.40 26.80
C ILE A 75 6.84 1.47 27.52
N GLY A 76 7.70 0.77 26.77
CA GLY A 76 8.73 -0.10 27.34
C GLY A 76 9.79 0.66 28.15
N ALA A 77 10.11 1.89 27.76
CA ALA A 77 11.01 2.78 28.50
C ALA A 77 10.36 3.34 29.77
N ALA A 78 9.06 3.64 29.75
CA ALA A 78 8.31 4.11 30.91
C ALA A 78 8.08 3.04 31.99
N GLY A 79 8.22 1.76 31.64
CA GLY A 79 8.13 0.62 32.57
C GLY A 79 9.44 0.22 33.24
N LYS A 80 10.56 0.88 32.93
CA LYS A 80 11.86 0.74 33.61
C LYS A 80 12.07 1.90 34.57
#